data_AF-A0A8J3E2J7-F1
#
_entry.id   AF-A0A8J3E2J7-F1
#
_cell.length_a   1.000
_cell.length_b   1.000
_cell.length_c   1.000
_cell.angle_alpha   90.00
_cell.angle_beta   90.00
_cell.angle_gamma   90.00
#
_symmetry.space_group_name_H-M   'P 1'
#
loop_
_entity.id
_entity.type
_entity.pdbx_description
1 polymer ?
#
loop_
_entity_poly.entity_id
_entity_poly.type
_entity_poly.pdbx_seq_one_letter_code
_entity_poly.pdbx_strand_id
1 'polypeptide(L)'
;MKLKLAGVAFGALMVGLVGAGEAKADAIGYASLVFNSAFFSAPGSTTPVNLTTDIDTNTLRFQDNLKNSATLNSTTAGDAASRNSLAQTTVDPALAVVGSYSGGENNFGFTANNTNFARSDSSLAGNLLQGNVQSNVVAETQVLNGSNGHVQTSSTNSSQVTFTATSALTLQFNVGGQVGLFTKLYNSNSQLQTADASILFNITIKNQTTGQTILNFSPDDLNNQLTAFNTPSQQGNSALASFGDTSGSFTLVTGDTYTLSITQNVQADATALPEPGTLALFGAGLAGLGFLGFRRQKKGGLAA
;
A
#
# COMPACT_ATOMS: atom_id res chain seq x y z
N MET A 1 34.59 5.20 -78.64
CA MET A 1 34.68 5.13 -77.16
C MET A 1 33.28 5.39 -76.60
N LYS A 2 32.66 4.46 -75.85
CA LYS A 2 31.31 4.65 -75.27
C LYS A 2 31.33 4.25 -73.79
N LEU A 3 31.10 5.20 -72.89
CA LEU A 3 31.10 4.97 -71.45
C LEU A 3 29.77 4.27 -71.05
N LYS A 4 29.83 3.06 -70.51
CA LYS A 4 28.65 2.39 -69.94
C LYS A 4 28.49 2.84 -68.49
N LEU A 5 27.45 3.65 -68.22
CA LEU A 5 27.12 4.10 -66.88
C LEU A 5 26.55 2.92 -66.07
N ALA A 6 27.23 2.50 -65.02
CA ALA A 6 26.77 1.42 -64.16
C ALA A 6 25.75 1.94 -63.15
N GLY A 7 24.46 1.75 -63.45
CA GLY A 7 23.37 2.10 -62.55
C GLY A 7 23.36 1.21 -61.31
N VAL A 8 24.00 1.65 -60.23
CA VAL A 8 23.87 1.01 -58.91
C VAL A 8 22.49 1.33 -58.36
N ALA A 9 21.55 0.40 -58.54
CA ALA A 9 20.25 0.47 -57.89
C ALA A 9 20.46 0.40 -56.37
N PHE A 10 20.32 1.53 -55.69
CA PHE A 10 20.12 1.56 -54.24
C PHE A 10 18.77 0.92 -53.95
N GLY A 11 18.78 -0.39 -53.70
CA GLY A 11 17.61 -1.09 -53.18
C GLY A 11 17.18 -0.42 -51.89
N ALA A 12 16.00 0.20 -51.90
CA ALA A 12 15.43 0.80 -50.71
C ALA A 12 15.21 -0.30 -49.68
N LEU A 13 16.12 -0.40 -48.71
CA LEU A 13 15.90 -1.21 -47.53
C LEU A 13 14.75 -0.54 -46.79
N MET A 14 13.53 -1.04 -47.02
CA MET A 14 12.38 -0.72 -46.20
C MET A 14 12.74 -1.10 -44.77
N VAL A 15 13.15 -0.10 -43.99
CA VAL A 15 13.09 -0.17 -42.54
C VAL A 15 11.60 -0.18 -42.23
N GLY A 16 11.01 -1.37 -42.29
CA GLY A 16 9.76 -1.62 -41.63
C GLY A 16 9.99 -1.26 -40.18
N LEU A 17 9.39 -0.15 -39.74
CA LEU A 17 9.16 0.03 -38.31
C LEU A 17 8.30 -1.15 -37.91
N VAL A 18 8.95 -2.17 -37.36
CA VAL A 18 8.26 -3.18 -36.56
C VAL A 18 7.64 -2.37 -35.44
N GLY A 19 6.35 -2.10 -35.56
CA GLY A 19 5.60 -1.37 -34.55
C GLY A 19 5.72 -2.17 -33.27
N ALA A 20 6.56 -1.70 -32.36
CA ALA A 20 6.63 -2.24 -31.02
C ALA A 20 5.26 -1.97 -30.42
N GLY A 21 4.41 -3.01 -30.38
CA GLY A 21 3.04 -2.88 -29.93
C GLY A 21 3.05 -2.29 -28.53
N GLU A 22 2.17 -1.32 -28.27
CA GLU A 22 2.06 -0.68 -26.96
C GLU A 22 1.88 -1.76 -25.89
N ALA A 23 2.92 -1.98 -25.10
CA ALA A 23 2.98 -3.09 -24.18
C ALA A 23 2.10 -2.74 -22.96
N LYS A 24 0.94 -3.42 -22.86
CA LYS A 24 -0.10 -3.15 -21.87
C LYS A 24 0.14 -3.92 -20.58
N ALA A 25 0.83 -3.29 -19.65
CA ALA A 25 1.03 -3.82 -18.30
C ALA A 25 -0.12 -3.42 -17.37
N ASP A 26 -0.67 -4.40 -16.66
CA ASP A 26 -2.01 -4.35 -16.06
C ASP A 26 -1.93 -4.91 -14.63
N ALA A 27 -1.95 -4.01 -13.64
CA ALA A 27 -1.72 -4.29 -12.23
C ALA A 27 -2.73 -3.53 -11.35
N ILE A 28 -3.23 -4.17 -10.30
CA ILE A 28 -4.18 -3.64 -9.31
C ILE A 28 -3.77 -4.10 -7.91
N GLY A 29 -3.80 -3.20 -6.93
CA GLY A 29 -3.63 -3.48 -5.51
C GLY A 29 -4.70 -2.81 -4.66
N TYR A 30 -5.07 -3.39 -3.52
CA TYR A 30 -6.07 -2.84 -2.59
C TYR A 30 -5.86 -3.41 -1.19
N ALA A 31 -5.89 -2.53 -0.18
CA ALA A 31 -5.72 -2.88 1.23
C ALA A 31 -6.74 -2.13 2.10
N SER A 32 -7.50 -2.88 2.90
CA SER A 32 -8.56 -2.39 3.77
C SER A 32 -8.49 -3.08 5.14
N LEU A 33 -8.56 -2.28 6.22
CA LEU A 33 -8.61 -2.70 7.61
C LEU A 33 -9.75 -1.97 8.31
N VAL A 34 -10.83 -2.68 8.66
CA VAL A 34 -12.04 -2.12 9.30
C VAL A 34 -12.15 -2.68 10.72
N PHE A 35 -12.09 -1.82 11.75
CA PHE A 35 -12.38 -2.22 13.13
C PHE A 35 -13.86 -2.07 13.45
N ASN A 36 -14.49 -3.18 13.82
CA ASN A 36 -15.86 -3.24 14.34
C ASN A 36 -15.89 -3.20 15.87
N SER A 37 -14.78 -3.56 16.54
CA SER A 37 -14.59 -3.42 17.98
C SER A 37 -13.11 -3.28 18.33
N ALA A 38 -12.80 -2.40 19.28
CA ALA A 38 -11.49 -2.30 19.91
C ALA A 38 -11.68 -1.82 21.36
N PHE A 39 -11.26 -2.63 22.35
CA PHE A 39 -11.53 -2.35 23.77
C PHE A 39 -10.56 -3.04 24.72
N PHE A 40 -10.37 -2.44 25.90
CA PHE A 40 -9.73 -3.11 27.03
C PHE A 40 -10.75 -3.95 27.81
N SER A 41 -10.33 -5.10 28.32
CA SER A 41 -11.12 -5.92 29.25
C SER A 41 -10.24 -6.46 30.38
N ALA A 42 -10.85 -7.05 31.40
CA ALA A 42 -10.12 -7.85 32.38
C ALA A 42 -9.63 -9.19 31.75
N PRO A 43 -8.51 -9.77 32.21
CA PRO A 43 -7.99 -11.05 31.71
C PRO A 43 -9.06 -12.15 31.61
N GLY A 44 -9.22 -12.73 30.42
CA GLY A 44 -10.21 -13.76 30.14
C GLY A 44 -11.66 -13.28 30.01
N SER A 45 -11.93 -11.98 30.06
CA SER A 45 -13.26 -11.41 29.82
C SER A 45 -13.39 -10.80 28.43
N THR A 46 -14.55 -10.98 27.80
CA THR A 46 -14.94 -10.31 26.55
C THR A 46 -15.73 -9.02 26.78
N THR A 47 -15.99 -8.62 28.04
CA THR A 47 -16.71 -7.37 28.35
C THR A 47 -15.76 -6.18 28.38
N PRO A 48 -16.05 -5.07 27.66
CA PRO A 48 -15.29 -3.83 27.80
C PRO A 48 -15.26 -3.31 29.25
N VAL A 49 -14.07 -2.91 29.70
CA VAL A 49 -13.88 -2.14 30.93
C VAL A 49 -13.89 -0.66 30.57
N ASN A 50 -14.76 0.11 31.23
CA ASN A 50 -14.74 1.56 31.12
C ASN A 50 -13.64 2.13 32.03
N LEU A 51 -12.55 2.61 31.45
CA LEU A 51 -11.39 3.13 32.19
C LEU A 51 -11.58 4.56 32.71
N THR A 52 -12.70 5.26 32.41
CA THR A 52 -12.87 6.66 32.87
C THR A 52 -12.94 6.85 34.38
N THR A 53 -13.15 5.78 35.15
CA THR A 53 -13.09 5.78 36.64
C THR A 53 -11.68 5.57 37.19
N ASP A 54 -10.78 5.02 36.38
CA ASP A 54 -9.50 4.43 36.79
C ASP A 54 -8.28 5.19 36.21
N ILE A 55 -8.56 6.37 35.64
CA ILE A 55 -7.58 7.31 35.08
C ILE A 55 -7.82 8.73 35.61
N ASP A 56 -6.75 9.51 35.75
CA ASP A 56 -6.85 10.94 36.06
C ASP A 56 -7.17 11.73 34.78
N THR A 57 -8.43 12.15 34.66
CA THR A 57 -8.93 12.96 33.53
C THR A 57 -8.22 14.31 33.39
N ASN A 58 -7.55 14.82 34.42
CA ASN A 58 -6.72 16.03 34.32
C ASN A 58 -5.46 15.78 33.48
N THR A 59 -4.92 14.55 33.52
CA THR A 59 -3.75 14.11 32.73
C THR A 59 -4.11 13.59 31.34
N LEU A 60 -5.38 13.26 31.11
CA LEU A 60 -5.86 12.64 29.87
C LEU A 60 -5.65 13.55 28.65
N ARG A 61 -4.87 13.10 27.67
CA ARG A 61 -4.63 13.79 26.39
C ARG A 61 -4.78 12.80 25.24
N PHE A 62 -5.54 13.19 24.21
CA PHE A 62 -5.66 12.46 22.95
C PHE A 62 -4.92 13.22 21.84
N GLN A 63 -4.12 12.54 21.05
CA GLN A 63 -3.52 13.05 19.83
C GLN A 63 -3.77 12.06 18.69
N ASP A 64 -4.70 12.43 17.81
CA ASP A 64 -5.02 11.66 16.60
C ASP A 64 -4.30 12.28 15.40
N ASN A 65 -3.87 11.44 14.46
CA ASN A 65 -3.13 11.84 13.27
C ASN A 65 -3.43 10.86 12.12
N LEU A 66 -4.14 11.37 11.12
CA LEU A 66 -4.47 10.68 9.88
C LEU A 66 -3.53 11.19 8.79
N LYS A 67 -2.93 10.31 7.98
CA LYS A 67 -2.00 10.71 6.91
C LYS A 67 -2.17 9.84 5.67
N ASN A 68 -2.58 10.49 4.59
CA ASN A 68 -3.04 9.86 3.35
C ASN A 68 -2.18 10.33 2.17
N SER A 69 -1.85 9.43 1.25
CA SER A 69 -1.01 9.73 0.08
C SER A 69 -1.35 8.83 -1.10
N ALA A 70 -1.29 9.39 -2.30
CA ALA A 70 -1.61 8.74 -3.55
C ALA A 70 -0.71 9.29 -4.68
N THR A 71 0.04 8.43 -5.35
CA THR A 71 1.00 8.81 -6.39
C THR A 71 0.71 8.06 -7.68
N LEU A 72 0.78 8.78 -8.81
CA LEU A 72 0.64 8.30 -10.17
C LEU A 72 1.74 8.95 -11.02
N ASN A 73 2.71 8.18 -11.51
CA ASN A 73 3.73 8.65 -12.45
C ASN A 73 4.40 9.98 -12.02
N SER A 74 4.84 10.06 -10.76
CA SER A 74 5.40 11.25 -10.09
C SER A 74 4.42 12.40 -9.78
N THR A 75 3.15 12.30 -10.17
CA THR A 75 2.08 13.18 -9.68
C THR A 75 1.60 12.68 -8.33
N THR A 76 1.67 13.51 -7.29
CA THR A 76 1.29 13.12 -5.92
C THR A 76 0.13 13.95 -5.42
N ALA A 77 -0.90 13.28 -4.92
CA ALA A 77 -1.88 13.84 -3.99
C ALA A 77 -1.57 13.34 -2.58
N GLY A 78 -1.86 14.14 -1.56
CA GLY A 78 -1.72 13.74 -0.17
C GLY A 78 -2.43 14.72 0.75
N ASP A 79 -2.93 14.21 1.86
CA ASP A 79 -3.67 14.97 2.87
C ASP A 79 -3.31 14.45 4.27
N ALA A 80 -3.44 15.29 5.29
CA ALA A 80 -3.12 14.94 6.66
C ALA A 80 -3.95 15.75 7.67
N ALA A 81 -4.74 15.04 8.47
CA ALA A 81 -5.57 15.62 9.52
C ALA A 81 -5.04 15.19 10.89
N SER A 82 -4.56 16.13 11.70
CA SER A 82 -4.19 15.86 13.10
C SER A 82 -5.02 16.69 14.07
N ARG A 83 -5.47 16.04 15.15
CA ARG A 83 -6.32 16.62 16.18
C ARG A 83 -5.74 16.29 17.56
N ASN A 84 -5.29 17.33 18.27
CA ASN A 84 -5.00 17.24 19.70
C ASN A 84 -6.29 17.61 20.45
N SER A 85 -6.78 16.72 21.32
CA SER A 85 -8.11 16.81 21.91
C SER A 85 -8.12 16.42 23.38
N LEU A 86 -9.03 17.06 24.13
CA LEU A 86 -9.46 16.63 25.47
C LEU A 86 -10.82 15.91 25.44
N ALA A 87 -11.50 15.91 24.29
CA ALA A 87 -12.86 15.44 24.12
C ALA A 87 -12.97 14.34 23.07
N GLN A 88 -13.95 13.47 23.27
CA GLN A 88 -14.15 12.17 22.62
C GLN A 88 -14.11 12.23 21.08
N THR A 89 -13.49 11.23 20.44
CA THR A 89 -12.98 11.38 19.07
C THR A 89 -14.06 11.28 17.99
N THR A 90 -13.91 12.15 16.99
CA THR A 90 -14.24 11.91 15.59
C THR A 90 -13.18 12.65 14.77
N VAL A 91 -12.42 11.94 13.94
CA VAL A 91 -11.51 12.56 12.97
C VAL A 91 -11.67 11.88 11.62
N ASP A 92 -12.07 12.72 10.68
CA ASP A 92 -12.27 12.56 9.25
C ASP A 92 -12.47 14.02 8.73
N PRO A 93 -12.09 14.43 7.51
CA PRO A 93 -11.73 13.63 6.34
C PRO A 93 -10.22 13.59 6.08
N ALA A 94 -9.67 12.41 5.80
CA ALA A 94 -8.42 12.31 5.05
C ALA A 94 -8.65 11.49 3.78
N LEU A 95 -8.24 12.06 2.65
CA LEU A 95 -8.50 11.54 1.31
C LEU A 95 -7.31 11.86 0.40
N ALA A 96 -6.84 10.91 -0.39
CA ALA A 96 -5.84 11.20 -1.42
C ALA A 96 -6.17 10.40 -2.68
N VAL A 97 -6.30 11.04 -3.84
CA VAL A 97 -6.72 10.39 -5.09
C VAL A 97 -6.01 10.97 -6.31
N VAL A 98 -5.71 10.12 -7.30
CA VAL A 98 -5.15 10.53 -8.61
C VAL A 98 -5.74 9.72 -9.76
N GLY A 99 -6.66 10.34 -10.53
CA GLY A 99 -7.00 10.04 -11.94
C GLY A 99 -7.60 8.67 -12.32
N SER A 100 -8.92 8.48 -12.45
CA SER A 100 -10.06 9.38 -12.20
C SER A 100 -11.07 8.67 -11.31
N TYR A 101 -11.86 9.44 -10.54
CA TYR A 101 -12.70 8.89 -9.48
C TYR A 101 -14.07 9.56 -9.41
N SER A 102 -15.08 8.76 -9.07
CA SER A 102 -16.49 9.20 -8.98
C SER A 102 -17.24 8.65 -7.75
N GLY A 103 -16.53 8.11 -6.76
CA GLY A 103 -17.13 7.69 -5.48
C GLY A 103 -17.20 8.84 -4.47
N GLY A 104 -17.87 8.59 -3.34
CA GLY A 104 -17.85 9.50 -2.19
C GLY A 104 -16.60 9.36 -1.33
N GLU A 105 -16.46 10.20 -0.31
CA GLU A 105 -15.61 9.93 0.86
C GLU A 105 -16.22 8.81 1.71
N ASN A 106 -15.44 8.23 2.61
CA ASN A 106 -15.85 7.10 3.46
C ASN A 106 -16.37 5.88 2.66
N ASN A 107 -15.82 5.62 1.46
CA ASN A 107 -16.15 4.42 0.69
C ASN A 107 -15.03 3.39 0.82
N PHE A 108 -15.15 2.58 1.87
CA PHE A 108 -14.14 1.63 2.30
C PHE A 108 -14.09 0.33 1.47
N GLY A 109 -14.99 0.19 0.48
CA GLY A 109 -15.02 -0.91 -0.48
C GLY A 109 -14.25 -0.59 -1.78
N PHE A 110 -13.61 -1.62 -2.34
CA PHE A 110 -12.91 -1.54 -3.62
C PHE A 110 -13.80 -0.95 -4.73
N THR A 111 -13.38 0.17 -5.32
CA THR A 111 -14.20 1.01 -6.21
C THR A 111 -13.88 0.82 -7.70
N ALA A 112 -12.62 0.57 -8.06
CA ALA A 112 -12.16 0.23 -9.41
C ALA A 112 -12.54 1.24 -10.51
N ASN A 113 -11.90 2.41 -10.50
CA ASN A 113 -12.18 3.52 -11.43
C ASN A 113 -10.91 3.90 -12.24
N ASN A 114 -10.99 4.09 -13.55
CA ASN A 114 -9.82 4.25 -14.44
C ASN A 114 -9.68 5.69 -14.98
N THR A 115 -8.53 6.19 -15.46
CA THR A 115 -7.38 5.52 -16.10
C THR A 115 -6.05 5.80 -15.39
N ASN A 116 -5.39 4.72 -14.95
CA ASN A 116 -4.19 4.69 -14.10
C ASN A 116 -4.43 5.37 -12.73
N PHE A 117 -5.19 4.73 -11.86
CA PHE A 117 -5.80 5.37 -10.69
C PHE A 117 -5.22 4.94 -9.35
N ALA A 118 -5.16 5.87 -8.38
CA ALA A 118 -4.86 5.56 -6.98
C ALA A 118 -5.82 6.29 -6.03
N ARG A 119 -6.19 5.63 -4.91
CA ARG A 119 -6.90 6.20 -3.75
C ARG A 119 -6.31 5.78 -2.41
N SER A 120 -6.39 6.67 -1.43
CA SER A 120 -6.50 6.33 -0.02
C SER A 120 -7.64 7.15 0.62
N ASP A 121 -8.29 6.60 1.63
CA ASP A 121 -9.18 7.31 2.56
C ASP A 121 -8.99 6.77 3.99
N SER A 122 -9.76 7.24 4.97
CA SER A 122 -9.58 6.91 6.40
C SER A 122 -10.89 7.07 7.17
N SER A 123 -10.94 6.62 8.43
CA SER A 123 -11.77 7.25 9.47
C SER A 123 -11.36 6.78 10.87
N LEU A 124 -11.57 7.60 11.91
CA LEU A 124 -11.40 7.19 13.32
C LEU A 124 -12.43 7.89 14.22
N ALA A 125 -13.23 7.11 14.97
CA ALA A 125 -14.32 7.64 15.80
C ALA A 125 -14.53 6.84 17.10
N GLY A 126 -14.89 7.55 18.17
CA GLY A 126 -15.28 6.99 19.47
C GLY A 126 -14.25 7.20 20.60
N ASN A 127 -14.14 6.23 21.52
CA ASN A 127 -13.23 6.25 22.66
C ASN A 127 -12.85 4.84 23.11
N LEU A 128 -11.56 4.53 23.04
CA LEU A 128 -11.04 3.23 23.44
C LEU A 128 -11.17 2.98 24.95
N LEU A 129 -11.10 4.06 25.74
CA LEU A 129 -11.25 4.03 27.19
C LEU A 129 -12.68 3.70 27.63
N GLN A 130 -13.65 3.73 26.70
CA GLN A 130 -15.05 3.31 26.89
C GLN A 130 -15.40 2.10 26.01
N GLY A 131 -14.42 1.48 25.34
CA GLY A 131 -14.59 0.29 24.50
C GLY A 131 -15.37 0.47 23.19
N ASN A 132 -15.71 1.71 22.82
CA ASN A 132 -16.45 2.03 21.60
C ASN A 132 -15.53 2.75 20.63
N VAL A 133 -14.76 2.02 19.80
CA VAL A 133 -13.95 2.60 18.72
C VAL A 133 -14.26 1.93 17.40
N GLN A 134 -14.47 2.76 16.38
CA GLN A 134 -14.44 2.39 14.98
C GLN A 134 -13.22 3.06 14.36
N SER A 135 -12.43 2.33 13.58
CA SER A 135 -11.35 2.92 12.79
C SER A 135 -11.07 2.09 11.55
N ASN A 136 -10.97 2.79 10.43
CA ASN A 136 -11.08 2.20 9.11
C ASN A 136 -9.97 2.76 8.19
N VAL A 137 -9.22 1.85 7.57
CA VAL A 137 -8.88 1.83 6.11
C VAL A 137 -8.16 3.05 5.49
N VAL A 138 -8.04 3.24 4.16
CA VAL A 138 -8.05 2.32 2.98
C VAL A 138 -6.91 2.71 2.04
N ALA A 139 -6.42 1.77 1.24
CA ALA A 139 -5.62 2.02 0.05
C ALA A 139 -6.18 1.23 -1.15
N GLU A 140 -6.18 1.84 -2.33
CA GLU A 140 -6.55 1.26 -3.62
C GLU A 140 -5.60 1.80 -4.70
N THR A 141 -5.18 0.97 -5.65
CA THR A 141 -4.30 1.35 -6.76
C THR A 141 -4.57 0.49 -7.99
N GLN A 142 -4.38 1.06 -9.18
CA GLN A 142 -4.46 0.37 -10.46
C GLN A 142 -3.68 1.11 -11.56
N VAL A 143 -3.26 0.37 -12.57
CA VAL A 143 -2.88 0.90 -13.90
C VAL A 143 -4.09 0.78 -14.85
N LEU A 144 -4.03 1.40 -16.03
CA LEU A 144 -4.64 1.08 -17.35
C LEU A 144 -5.25 2.31 -18.05
N ASN A 145 -5.17 2.44 -19.38
CA ASN A 145 -4.80 1.46 -20.41
C ASN A 145 -3.77 2.09 -21.38
N GLY A 146 -2.70 1.38 -21.75
CA GLY A 146 -1.72 1.88 -22.74
C GLY A 146 -0.64 2.85 -22.24
N SER A 147 -0.54 3.08 -20.93
CA SER A 147 0.55 3.87 -20.32
C SER A 147 1.46 3.00 -19.47
N ASN A 148 2.77 3.22 -19.57
CA ASN A 148 3.72 2.76 -18.56
C ASN A 148 3.45 3.52 -17.25
N GLY A 149 3.67 2.88 -16.10
CA GLY A 149 3.51 3.60 -14.85
C GLY A 149 3.88 2.90 -13.56
N HIS A 150 3.81 3.68 -12.50
CA HIS A 150 3.98 3.29 -11.11
C HIS A 150 2.95 4.08 -10.31
N VAL A 151 2.12 3.35 -9.56
CA VAL A 151 0.91 3.88 -8.91
C VAL A 151 0.85 3.33 -7.49
N GLN A 152 1.01 4.21 -6.50
CA GLN A 152 1.22 3.85 -5.10
C GLN A 152 0.26 4.62 -4.19
N THR A 153 -0.36 3.95 -3.22
CA THR A 153 -1.19 4.57 -2.18
C THR A 153 -0.86 4.10 -0.77
N SER A 154 -1.09 5.01 0.18
CA SER A 154 -0.97 4.73 1.61
C SER A 154 -2.01 5.53 2.40
N SER A 155 -2.74 4.88 3.30
CA SER A 155 -3.45 5.53 4.40
C SER A 155 -2.83 5.12 5.73
N THR A 156 -2.82 6.03 6.70
CA THR A 156 -2.28 5.80 8.05
C THR A 156 -3.18 6.45 9.08
N ASN A 157 -3.74 5.64 9.98
CA ASN A 157 -4.48 6.09 11.15
C ASN A 157 -3.61 5.89 12.39
N SER A 158 -3.23 6.96 13.07
CA SER A 158 -2.51 6.90 14.35
C SER A 158 -3.29 7.61 15.45
N SER A 159 -3.41 6.99 16.62
CA SER A 159 -3.99 7.59 17.81
C SER A 159 -3.08 7.35 19.01
N GLN A 160 -2.77 8.42 19.75
CA GLN A 160 -1.98 8.39 20.96
C GLN A 160 -2.81 8.91 22.14
N VAL A 161 -2.85 8.15 23.24
CA VAL A 161 -3.57 8.53 24.45
C VAL A 161 -2.61 8.50 25.63
N THR A 162 -2.42 9.63 26.29
CA THR A 162 -1.62 9.72 27.52
C THR A 162 -2.55 9.93 28.72
N PHE A 163 -2.34 9.15 29.79
CA PHE A 163 -3.15 9.18 31.01
C PHE A 163 -2.36 8.66 32.22
N THR A 164 -2.67 9.13 33.43
CA THR A 164 -2.18 8.54 34.69
C THR A 164 -3.23 7.62 35.28
N ALA A 165 -2.84 6.43 35.76
CA ALA A 165 -3.76 5.48 36.39
C ALA A 165 -4.07 5.88 37.85
N THR A 166 -5.35 5.91 38.24
CA THR A 166 -5.77 6.19 39.64
C THR A 166 -5.95 4.93 40.48
N SER A 167 -6.02 3.76 39.84
CA SER A 167 -6.09 2.45 40.47
C SER A 167 -5.07 1.49 39.85
N ALA A 168 -4.85 0.34 40.48
CA ALA A 168 -4.02 -0.73 39.93
C ALA A 168 -4.93 -1.73 39.20
N LEU A 169 -4.79 -1.83 37.88
CA LEU A 169 -5.62 -2.70 37.03
C LEU A 169 -4.75 -3.66 36.23
N THR A 170 -5.18 -4.92 36.12
CA THR A 170 -4.66 -5.82 35.10
C THR A 170 -5.69 -5.93 33.98
N LEU A 171 -5.24 -5.72 32.75
CA LEU A 171 -6.06 -5.60 31.55
C LEU A 171 -5.50 -6.47 30.42
N GLN A 172 -6.35 -6.81 29.47
CA GLN A 172 -5.98 -7.26 28.12
C GLN A 172 -6.59 -6.29 27.10
N PHE A 173 -6.02 -6.20 25.91
CA PHE A 173 -6.60 -5.47 24.79
C PHE A 173 -7.22 -6.46 23.80
N ASN A 174 -8.40 -6.13 23.26
CA ASN A 174 -9.16 -6.98 22.35
C ASN A 174 -9.51 -6.16 21.10
N VAL A 175 -9.39 -6.77 19.91
CA VAL A 175 -9.79 -6.14 18.64
C VAL A 175 -10.50 -7.14 17.74
N GLY A 176 -11.53 -6.67 17.04
CA GLY A 176 -12.29 -7.46 16.07
C GLY A 176 -12.71 -6.62 14.87
N GLY A 177 -12.72 -7.23 13.69
CA GLY A 177 -12.89 -6.47 12.45
C GLY A 177 -12.81 -7.31 11.18
N GLN A 178 -12.55 -6.63 10.08
CA GLN A 178 -12.36 -7.23 8.76
C GLN A 178 -11.08 -6.71 8.11
N VAL A 179 -10.28 -7.61 7.55
CA VAL A 179 -9.19 -7.29 6.61
C VAL A 179 -9.61 -7.63 5.19
N GLY A 180 -9.19 -6.80 4.24
CA GLY A 180 -9.33 -7.02 2.82
C GLY A 180 -8.05 -6.66 2.10
N LEU A 181 -7.26 -7.67 1.73
CA LEU A 181 -6.13 -7.52 0.81
C LEU A 181 -6.52 -8.09 -0.56
N PHE A 182 -6.18 -7.38 -1.63
CA PHE A 182 -6.34 -7.86 -3.01
C PHE A 182 -5.18 -7.36 -3.86
N THR A 183 -4.54 -8.25 -4.61
CA THR A 183 -3.61 -7.92 -5.69
C THR A 183 -3.96 -8.72 -6.93
N LYS A 184 -3.85 -8.10 -8.10
CA LYS A 184 -4.11 -8.78 -9.36
C LYS A 184 -3.27 -8.24 -10.52
N LEU A 185 -2.77 -9.17 -11.32
CA LEU A 185 -2.18 -8.90 -12.63
C LEU A 185 -3.10 -9.40 -13.75
N TYR A 186 -3.17 -8.67 -14.87
CA TYR A 186 -3.80 -9.11 -16.11
C TYR A 186 -2.77 -9.05 -17.25
N ASN A 187 -3.01 -9.76 -18.35
CA ASN A 187 -2.16 -9.71 -19.56
C ASN A 187 -0.65 -9.88 -19.26
N SER A 188 -0.25 -11.09 -18.86
CA SER A 188 1.13 -11.54 -18.61
C SER A 188 2.02 -11.61 -19.87
N ASN A 189 1.83 -10.67 -20.81
CA ASN A 189 2.53 -10.60 -22.08
C ASN A 189 3.91 -9.93 -21.88
N SER A 190 4.86 -10.73 -21.40
CA SER A 190 6.31 -10.49 -21.32
C SER A 190 6.86 -9.25 -20.58
N GLN A 191 6.01 -8.31 -20.16
CA GLN A 191 6.39 -7.18 -19.31
C GLN A 191 6.66 -7.55 -17.86
N LEU A 192 7.52 -6.77 -17.20
CA LEU A 192 7.67 -6.78 -15.75
C LEU A 192 6.51 -6.01 -15.12
N GLN A 193 5.66 -6.75 -14.41
CA GLN A 193 4.51 -6.26 -13.66
C GLN A 193 4.63 -6.70 -12.20
N THR A 194 4.32 -5.79 -11.28
CA THR A 194 4.14 -6.09 -9.84
C THR A 194 2.86 -5.43 -9.33
N ALA A 195 2.20 -6.11 -8.40
CA ALA A 195 1.12 -5.54 -7.61
C ALA A 195 1.29 -5.98 -6.15
N ASP A 196 1.19 -5.04 -5.22
CA ASP A 196 1.37 -5.27 -3.79
C ASP A 196 0.22 -4.65 -3.00
N ALA A 197 -0.15 -5.28 -1.89
CA ALA A 197 -1.10 -4.76 -0.93
C ALA A 197 -0.71 -5.24 0.48
N SER A 198 -0.60 -4.33 1.44
CA SER A 198 -0.16 -4.65 2.80
C SER A 198 -0.94 -3.90 3.87
N ILE A 199 -1.17 -4.57 5.00
CA ILE A 199 -1.70 -3.98 6.23
C ILE A 199 -0.62 -4.10 7.32
N LEU A 200 -0.42 -3.02 8.08
CA LEU A 200 0.39 -2.97 9.28
C LEU A 200 -0.51 -2.48 10.43
N PHE A 201 -0.47 -3.18 11.56
CA PHE A 201 -1.20 -2.80 12.76
C PHE A 201 -0.40 -3.12 14.02
N ASN A 202 -0.16 -2.10 14.85
CA ASN A 202 0.54 -2.23 16.13
C ASN A 202 -0.13 -1.39 17.22
N ILE A 203 -0.12 -1.90 18.45
CA ILE A 203 -0.45 -1.19 19.68
C ILE A 203 0.70 -1.30 20.67
N THR A 204 1.11 -0.17 21.21
CA THR A 204 2.06 -0.10 22.32
C THR A 204 1.45 0.62 23.53
N ILE A 205 1.79 0.18 24.74
CA ILE A 205 1.59 0.97 25.96
C ILE A 205 2.94 1.11 26.63
N LYS A 206 3.39 2.35 26.78
CA LYS A 206 4.63 2.70 27.46
C LYS A 206 4.33 3.39 28.79
N ASN A 207 4.86 2.86 29.88
CA ASN A 207 4.94 3.55 31.16
C ASN A 207 5.99 4.66 31.03
N GLN A 208 5.58 5.92 31.21
CA GLN A 208 6.45 7.09 31.08
C GLN A 208 7.22 7.41 32.37
N THR A 209 6.76 6.94 33.54
CA THR A 209 7.52 7.05 34.81
C THR A 209 8.77 6.17 34.78
N THR A 210 8.63 4.91 34.34
CA THR A 210 9.71 3.91 34.32
C THR A 210 10.40 3.79 32.97
N GLY A 211 9.82 4.37 31.92
CA GLY A 211 10.30 4.30 30.53
C GLY A 211 10.01 2.97 29.81
N GLN A 212 9.42 1.98 30.49
CA GLN A 212 9.25 0.62 29.96
C GLN A 212 7.99 0.47 29.09
N THR A 213 8.09 -0.31 28.01
CA THR A 213 6.93 -0.76 27.22
C THR A 213 6.31 -1.97 27.90
N ILE A 214 5.07 -1.84 28.39
CA ILE A 214 4.32 -2.89 29.10
C ILE A 214 3.35 -3.67 28.21
N LEU A 215 3.03 -3.13 27.03
CA LEU A 215 2.31 -3.83 25.97
C LEU A 215 2.98 -3.51 24.63
N ASN A 216 3.18 -4.53 23.79
CA ASN A 216 3.51 -4.42 22.37
C ASN A 216 2.73 -5.52 21.64
N PHE A 217 1.68 -5.17 20.92
CA PHE A 217 0.70 -6.09 20.33
C PHE A 217 0.53 -5.77 18.85
N SER A 218 1.03 -6.68 18.01
CA SER A 218 1.06 -6.59 16.55
C SER A 218 0.79 -7.99 16.01
N PRO A 219 -0.49 -8.42 15.92
CA PRO A 219 -0.84 -9.79 15.57
C PRO A 219 -0.60 -10.10 14.09
N ASP A 220 -0.06 -11.29 13.81
CA ASP A 220 0.39 -11.68 12.47
C ASP A 220 -0.76 -11.73 11.44
N ASP A 221 -1.95 -12.17 11.85
CA ASP A 221 -3.16 -12.22 10.99
C ASP A 221 -3.59 -10.83 10.47
N LEU A 222 -3.16 -9.74 11.11
CA LEU A 222 -3.35 -8.36 10.65
C LEU A 222 -2.16 -7.78 9.91
N ASN A 223 -0.94 -8.23 10.22
CA ASN A 223 0.30 -7.67 9.69
C ASN A 223 0.74 -8.42 8.41
N ASN A 224 -0.18 -8.45 7.44
CA ASN A 224 -0.12 -9.31 6.27
C ASN A 224 0.11 -8.52 4.97
N GLN A 225 0.79 -9.14 4.00
CA GLN A 225 1.07 -8.60 2.67
C GLN A 225 0.74 -9.64 1.60
N LEU A 226 0.02 -9.22 0.56
CA LEU A 226 -0.11 -9.95 -0.69
C LEU A 226 0.74 -9.26 -1.76
N THR A 227 1.48 -10.07 -2.50
CA THR A 227 2.24 -9.66 -3.70
C THR A 227 1.80 -10.53 -4.87
N ALA A 228 1.69 -9.95 -6.05
CA ALA A 228 1.57 -10.65 -7.33
C ALA A 228 2.71 -10.21 -8.25
N PHE A 229 3.46 -11.17 -8.78
CA PHE A 229 4.62 -10.94 -9.64
C PHE A 229 4.50 -11.72 -10.94
N ASN A 230 4.98 -11.12 -12.03
CA ASN A 230 5.07 -11.66 -13.40
C ASN A 230 5.15 -13.21 -13.50
N THR A 231 4.00 -13.85 -13.72
CA THR A 231 3.88 -15.26 -14.13
C THR A 231 2.93 -15.36 -15.34
N PRO A 232 3.02 -16.40 -16.19
CA PRO A 232 2.23 -16.49 -17.43
C PRO A 232 0.70 -16.65 -17.28
N SER A 233 0.16 -16.53 -16.07
CA SER A 233 -1.26 -16.71 -15.74
C SER A 233 -1.79 -15.51 -14.98
N GLN A 234 -3.07 -15.15 -15.12
CA GLN A 234 -3.70 -14.16 -14.23
C GLN A 234 -3.64 -14.65 -12.78
N GLN A 235 -2.72 -14.09 -11.99
CA GLN A 235 -2.72 -14.24 -10.55
C GLN A 235 -3.56 -13.11 -9.95
N GLY A 236 -4.60 -13.50 -9.21
CA GLY A 236 -5.35 -12.62 -8.32
C GLY A 236 -5.27 -13.22 -6.92
N ASN A 237 -4.46 -12.62 -6.05
CA ASN A 237 -4.37 -13.03 -4.65
C ASN A 237 -5.36 -12.18 -3.86
N SER A 238 -6.20 -12.82 -3.05
CA SER A 238 -7.22 -12.15 -2.24
C SER A 238 -7.31 -12.76 -0.86
N ALA A 239 -7.30 -11.92 0.17
CA ALA A 239 -7.53 -12.30 1.56
C ALA A 239 -8.60 -11.37 2.13
N LEU A 240 -9.86 -11.82 2.07
CA LEU A 240 -10.98 -11.23 2.80
C LEU A 240 -11.22 -12.09 4.05
N ALA A 241 -10.96 -11.56 5.24
CA ALA A 241 -11.11 -12.30 6.49
C ALA A 241 -11.70 -11.43 7.60
N SER A 242 -12.63 -12.00 8.37
CA SER A 242 -12.98 -11.51 9.70
C SER A 242 -11.93 -12.00 10.69
N PHE A 243 -11.44 -11.12 11.56
CA PHE A 243 -10.50 -11.46 12.62
C PHE A 243 -11.05 -11.07 14.00
N GLY A 244 -10.50 -11.71 15.03
CA GLY A 244 -10.71 -11.35 16.43
C GLY A 244 -9.52 -11.82 17.24
N ASP A 245 -8.80 -10.89 17.87
CA ASP A 245 -7.53 -11.18 18.56
C ASP A 245 -7.50 -10.46 19.93
N THR A 246 -6.71 -11.01 20.86
CA THR A 246 -6.62 -10.63 22.27
C THR A 246 -5.17 -10.63 22.70
N SER A 247 -4.68 -9.48 23.15
CA SER A 247 -3.31 -9.34 23.62
C SER A 247 -3.04 -10.15 24.89
N GLY A 248 -1.76 -10.44 25.14
CA GLY A 248 -1.33 -10.80 26.49
C GLY A 248 -1.72 -9.73 27.51
N SER A 249 -1.96 -10.16 28.75
CA SER A 249 -2.35 -9.27 29.85
C SER A 249 -1.19 -8.40 30.33
N PHE A 250 -1.50 -7.16 30.71
CA PHE A 250 -0.57 -6.18 31.26
C PHE A 250 -1.17 -5.49 32.50
N THR A 251 -0.33 -4.95 33.38
CA THR A 251 -0.77 -4.31 34.63
C THR A 251 -0.40 -2.83 34.64
N LEU A 252 -1.39 -1.98 34.95
CA LEU A 252 -1.22 -0.58 35.28
C LEU A 252 -0.97 -0.44 36.79
N VAL A 253 0.03 0.37 37.15
CA VAL A 253 0.37 0.74 38.53
C VAL A 253 -0.23 2.10 38.86
N THR A 254 -0.87 2.22 40.03
CA THR A 254 -1.43 3.48 40.54
C THR A 254 -0.39 4.60 40.59
N GLY A 255 -0.74 5.78 40.06
CA GLY A 255 0.09 6.98 40.08
C GLY A 255 1.06 7.11 38.91
N ASP A 256 1.30 6.04 38.14
CA ASP A 256 2.14 6.09 36.95
C ASP A 256 1.40 6.68 35.73
N THR A 257 2.13 7.44 34.93
CA THR A 257 1.66 7.94 33.63
C THR A 257 1.98 6.94 32.52
N TYR A 258 1.01 6.66 31.67
CA TYR A 258 1.11 5.77 30.52
C TYR A 258 0.81 6.54 29.24
N THR A 259 1.51 6.16 28.17
CA THR A 259 1.16 6.54 26.79
C THR A 259 0.81 5.27 26.02
N LEU A 260 -0.46 5.11 25.71
CA LEU A 260 -0.96 4.21 24.68
C LEU A 260 -0.66 4.82 23.31
N SER A 261 -0.26 4.02 22.33
CA SER A 261 -0.22 4.43 20.92
C SER A 261 -0.69 3.28 20.03
N ILE A 262 -1.66 3.58 19.17
CA ILE A 262 -2.22 2.69 18.16
C ILE A 262 -1.83 3.22 16.80
N THR A 263 -1.33 2.36 15.93
CA THR A 263 -1.00 2.70 14.54
C THR A 263 -1.56 1.63 13.61
N GLN A 264 -2.32 2.08 12.62
CA GLN A 264 -2.74 1.32 11.44
C GLN A 264 -2.11 1.98 10.22
N ASN A 265 -1.57 1.20 9.31
CA ASN A 265 -1.10 1.68 8.00
C ASN A 265 -1.47 0.66 6.93
N VAL A 266 -2.16 1.11 5.90
CA VAL A 266 -2.56 0.28 4.76
C VAL A 266 -1.97 0.87 3.49
N GLN A 267 -1.36 0.02 2.66
CA GLN A 267 -0.65 0.45 1.46
C GLN A 267 -0.95 -0.47 0.28
N ALA A 268 -0.90 0.06 -0.92
CA ALA A 268 -0.98 -0.71 -2.15
C ALA A 268 -0.07 -0.11 -3.24
N ASP A 269 0.58 -0.97 -4.03
CA ASP A 269 1.41 -0.60 -5.18
C ASP A 269 0.97 -1.34 -6.45
N ALA A 270 1.08 -0.68 -7.60
CA ALA A 270 0.95 -1.26 -8.91
C ALA A 270 2.01 -0.66 -9.84
N THR A 271 2.91 -1.51 -10.35
CA THR A 271 4.02 -1.08 -11.20
C THR A 271 4.00 -1.85 -12.53
N ALA A 272 4.07 -1.09 -13.62
CA ALA A 272 3.83 -1.49 -15.00
C ALA A 272 4.96 -0.96 -15.91
N LEU A 273 6.02 -1.75 -16.08
CA LEU A 273 7.19 -1.37 -16.86
C LEU A 273 7.11 -1.89 -18.31
N PRO A 274 7.63 -1.15 -19.30
CA PRO A 274 7.99 -1.74 -20.58
C PRO A 274 8.91 -2.94 -20.39
N GLU A 275 8.85 -3.89 -21.33
CA GLU A 275 10.11 -4.52 -21.75
C GLU A 275 11.03 -3.39 -22.21
N PRO A 276 12.19 -3.18 -21.56
CA PRO A 276 12.98 -2.00 -21.85
C PRO A 276 13.46 -2.09 -23.29
N GLY A 277 13.16 -1.08 -24.12
CA GLY A 277 13.53 -1.06 -25.54
C GLY A 277 15.03 -1.23 -25.81
N THR A 278 15.85 -1.13 -24.77
CA THR A 278 17.24 -1.60 -24.72
C THR A 278 17.40 -3.06 -25.18
N LEU A 279 16.45 -3.97 -24.95
CA LEU A 279 16.49 -5.35 -25.45
C LEU A 279 16.36 -5.41 -26.98
N ALA A 280 15.41 -4.66 -27.55
CA ALA A 280 15.26 -4.54 -29.00
C ALA A 280 16.47 -3.83 -29.63
N LEU A 281 16.98 -2.77 -29.00
CA LEU A 281 18.20 -2.06 -29.43
C LEU A 281 19.47 -2.91 -29.29
N PHE A 282 19.57 -3.74 -28.25
CA PHE A 282 20.67 -4.68 -28.03
C PHE A 282 20.64 -5.80 -29.08
N GLY A 283 19.48 -6.39 -29.33
CA GLY A 283 19.27 -7.36 -30.41
C GLY A 283 19.57 -6.78 -31.80
N ALA A 284 19.10 -5.57 -32.09
CA ALA A 284 19.41 -4.85 -33.32
C ALA A 284 20.91 -4.50 -33.44
N GLY A 285 21.56 -4.13 -32.34
CA GLY A 285 23.00 -3.89 -32.27
C GLY A 285 23.81 -5.16 -32.54
N LEU A 286 23.45 -6.28 -31.91
CA LEU A 286 24.03 -7.61 -32.14
C LEU A 286 23.85 -8.05 -33.60
N ALA A 287 22.66 -7.89 -34.17
CA ALA A 287 22.38 -8.19 -35.57
C ALA A 287 23.23 -7.31 -36.51
N GLY A 288 23.33 -6.00 -36.23
CA GLY A 288 24.16 -5.06 -36.98
C GLY A 288 25.65 -5.44 -36.95
N LEU A 289 26.18 -5.79 -35.78
CA LEU A 289 27.56 -6.28 -35.63
C LEU A 289 27.78 -7.59 -36.39
N GLY A 290 26.82 -8.52 -36.34
CA GLY A 290 26.86 -9.78 -37.11
C GLY A 290 26.92 -9.54 -38.62
N PHE A 291 26.05 -8.69 -39.15
CA PHE A 291 26.04 -8.31 -40.58
C PHE A 291 27.35 -7.65 -41.03
N LEU A 292 27.97 -6.83 -40.18
CA LEU A 292 29.29 -6.25 -40.44
C LEU A 292 30.41 -7.30 -40.42
N GLY A 293 30.31 -8.32 -39.55
CA GLY A 293 31.21 -9.48 -39.53
C GLY A 293 31.17 -10.28 -40.84
N PHE A 294 29.98 -10.71 -41.28
CA PHE A 294 29.82 -11.48 -42.52
C PHE A 294 30.28 -10.71 -43.78
N ARG A 295 30.10 -9.38 -43.81
CA ARG A 295 30.62 -8.52 -44.89
C ARG A 295 32.15 -8.47 -44.95
N ARG A 296 32.86 -8.63 -43.84
CA ARG A 296 34.33 -8.69 -43.81
C ARG A 296 34.85 -10.03 -44.33
N GLN A 297 34.27 -11.15 -43.89
CA GLN A 297 34.68 -12.49 -44.34
C GLN A 297 34.59 -12.66 -45.86
N LYS A 298 33.50 -12.20 -46.50
CA LYS A 298 33.33 -12.28 -47.97
C LYS A 298 34.32 -11.43 -48.79
N LYS A 299 35.08 -10.51 -48.17
CA LYS A 299 36.18 -9.78 -48.83
C LYS A 299 37.56 -10.40 -48.61
N GLY A 300 37.72 -11.30 -47.64
CA GLY A 300 38.98 -12.02 -47.40
C GLY A 300 39.17 -13.27 -48.28
N GLY A 301 38.08 -13.94 -48.65
CA GLY A 301 38.09 -15.21 -49.40
C GLY A 301 38.33 -15.09 -50.91
N LEU A 302 39.14 -14.13 -51.37
CA LEU A 302 39.43 -13.89 -52.80
C LEU A 302 40.95 -13.81 -53.07
N ALA A 303 41.72 -14.52 -52.26
CA ALA A 303 43.17 -14.65 -52.32
C ALA A 303 43.60 -16.09 -51.95
N ALA A 304 43.10 -17.06 -52.72
CA ALA A 304 43.49 -18.47 -52.75
C ALA A 304 43.24 -19.01 -54.17
#